data_AF-A0A8J7RHZ1-F1
#
_entry.id   AF-A0A8J7RHZ1-F1
#
_cell.length_a   1.000
_cell.length_b   1.000
_cell.length_c   1.000
_cell.angle_alpha   90.00
_cell.angle_beta   90.00
_cell.angle_gamma   90.00
#
_symmetry.space_group_name_H-M   'P 1'
#
loop_
_entity.id
_entity.type
_entity.pdbx_description
1 polymer ?
#
loop_
_entity_poly.entity_id
_entity_poly.type
_entity_poly.pdbx_seq_one_letter_code
_entity_poly.pdbx_strand_id
1 'polypeptide(L)'
;MDYSKLKRNKEGIKNSIEQFKHEKIDCKNYWINKDFKENKENNENNQNNSNSLSKDYNFFAIDGSFNQRSFLDFSLYVVGAEAYGHKVGEKVTHLLNAWDSGVILPYQYSKRSRLEHYMATMELKLALCILTNNCSEPFDYYIYDGSVYSWLIHAKMNRLLTLGQYEHYINYFNEKYGEEFRMYLLNELNCQEINAYSNFYNDANIKDKEQTEELGDSELKVLFEQLEYNIILSELLKHKDRIIGVSKTSKMNVYFKDSLRSDMAIFSRCEPGYSKPLNLAEEDLKSKSTIDELRKFDIHIDTLNYQFLKFKKGAMGITSFKKLDEEVFDALYKITDTNYPYILKKCHEKVKISEVEMDKYVKYLGIYEDTERGVYLD
;
A
#
# COMPACT_ATOMS: atom_id res chain seq x y z
N MET A 1 -35.27 11.04 -0.77
CA MET A 1 -35.22 9.57 -0.87
C MET A 1 -36.52 9.01 -0.31
N ASP A 2 -37.24 8.18 -1.06
CA ASP A 2 -38.57 7.70 -0.66
C ASP A 2 -38.48 6.31 0.01
N TYR A 3 -38.45 6.30 1.35
CA TYR A 3 -38.33 5.08 2.15
C TYR A 3 -39.58 4.18 2.10
N SER A 4 -40.72 4.70 1.65
CA SER A 4 -41.95 3.91 1.55
C SER A 4 -41.83 2.81 0.47
N LYS A 5 -41.10 3.10 -0.61
CA LYS A 5 -40.79 2.15 -1.68
C LYS A 5 -39.78 1.10 -1.23
N LEU A 6 -38.80 1.47 -0.39
CA LEU A 6 -37.79 0.55 0.15
C LEU A 6 -38.39 -0.47 1.13
N LYS A 7 -39.43 -0.08 1.88
CA LYS A 7 -40.11 -0.94 2.87
C LYS A 7 -40.74 -2.19 2.23
N ARG A 8 -41.10 -2.16 0.95
CA ARG A 8 -41.68 -3.29 0.22
C ARG A 8 -40.73 -4.49 0.09
N ASN A 9 -39.42 -4.24 0.07
CA ASN A 9 -38.40 -5.29 -0.05
C ASN A 9 -37.79 -5.72 1.30
N LYS A 10 -38.28 -5.20 2.42
CA LYS A 10 -37.68 -5.41 3.76
C LYS A 10 -37.55 -6.89 4.12
N GLU A 11 -38.58 -7.68 3.87
CA GLU A 11 -38.60 -9.09 4.27
C GLU A 11 -37.69 -9.95 3.39
N GLY A 12 -37.65 -9.68 2.08
CA GLY A 12 -36.70 -10.30 1.16
C GLY A 12 -35.25 -10.04 1.58
N ILE A 13 -34.93 -8.79 1.93
CA ILE A 13 -33.58 -8.42 2.40
C ILE A 13 -33.23 -9.15 3.70
N LYS A 14 -34.15 -9.23 4.67
CA LYS A 14 -33.92 -9.97 5.93
C LYS A 14 -33.65 -11.45 5.69
N ASN A 15 -34.43 -12.09 4.82
CA ASN A 15 -34.25 -13.49 4.47
C ASN A 15 -32.87 -13.73 3.83
N SER A 16 -32.43 -12.84 2.93
CA SER A 16 -31.08 -12.91 2.37
C SER A 16 -29.99 -12.75 3.45
N ILE A 17 -30.15 -11.82 4.40
CA ILE A 17 -29.21 -11.62 5.51
C ILE A 17 -29.08 -12.88 6.37
N GLU A 18 -30.21 -13.49 6.75
CA GLU A 18 -30.20 -14.72 7.57
C GLU A 18 -29.63 -15.91 6.79
N GLN A 19 -29.97 -16.04 5.51
CA GLN A 19 -29.36 -17.04 4.63
C GLN A 19 -27.84 -16.89 4.59
N PHE A 20 -27.32 -15.66 4.49
CA PHE A 20 -25.89 -15.44 4.59
C PHE A 20 -25.38 -15.88 5.96
N LYS A 21 -25.98 -15.47 7.09
CA LYS A 21 -25.51 -15.83 8.45
C LYS A 21 -25.42 -17.32 8.72
N HIS A 22 -26.33 -18.15 8.20
CA HIS A 22 -26.44 -19.58 8.52
C HIS A 22 -25.39 -20.50 7.88
N GLU A 23 -24.60 -20.01 6.93
CA GLU A 23 -23.48 -20.78 6.38
C GLU A 23 -22.50 -21.16 7.51
N LYS A 24 -22.37 -22.46 7.77
CA LYS A 24 -21.43 -23.00 8.77
C LYS A 24 -20.01 -22.69 8.33
N ILE A 25 -19.32 -21.91 9.15
CA ILE A 25 -17.90 -21.59 8.96
C ILE A 25 -17.10 -22.51 9.88
N ASP A 26 -16.25 -23.35 9.29
CA ASP A 26 -15.23 -24.09 10.04
C ASP A 26 -13.84 -23.57 9.69
N CYS A 27 -13.27 -22.75 10.58
CA CYS A 27 -11.91 -22.25 10.43
C CYS A 27 -10.84 -23.12 11.12
N LYS A 28 -11.23 -24.20 11.83
CA LYS A 28 -10.30 -24.96 12.69
C LYS A 28 -9.13 -25.56 11.93
N ASN A 29 -9.31 -25.94 10.67
CA ASN A 29 -8.26 -26.54 9.86
C ASN A 29 -7.11 -25.57 9.55
N TYR A 30 -7.43 -24.27 9.49
CA TYR A 30 -6.51 -23.21 9.08
C TYR A 30 -6.13 -22.26 10.22
N TRP A 31 -6.75 -22.38 11.40
CA TRP A 31 -6.64 -21.41 12.49
C TRP A 31 -5.89 -21.97 13.70
N ILE A 32 -5.00 -21.17 14.28
CA ILE A 32 -4.27 -21.46 15.50
C ILE A 32 -4.72 -20.46 16.55
N ASN A 33 -5.36 -20.96 17.62
CA ASN A 33 -5.81 -20.11 18.72
C ASN A 33 -4.61 -19.62 19.55
N LYS A 34 -4.56 -18.32 19.81
CA LYS A 34 -3.57 -17.69 20.69
C LYS A 34 -4.22 -16.54 21.45
N ASP A 35 -4.14 -16.59 22.77
CA ASP A 35 -4.59 -15.49 23.63
C ASP A 35 -3.45 -14.48 23.79
N PHE A 36 -3.51 -13.40 23.03
CA PHE A 36 -2.63 -12.25 23.19
C PHE A 36 -3.01 -11.55 24.51
N LYS A 37 -2.22 -11.80 25.57
CA LYS A 37 -2.45 -11.19 26.89
C LYS A 37 -1.73 -9.86 26.99
N GLU A 38 -2.43 -8.86 27.52
CA GLU A 38 -1.80 -7.65 28.06
C GLU A 38 -0.97 -8.08 29.29
N ASN A 39 0.28 -7.64 29.37
CA ASN A 39 1.05 -7.74 30.60
C ASN A 39 0.31 -6.91 31.65
N LYS A 40 -0.48 -7.57 32.51
CA LYS A 40 -0.96 -6.92 33.73
C LYS A 40 0.27 -6.62 34.57
N GLU A 41 0.56 -5.34 34.73
CA GLU A 41 1.50 -4.88 35.74
C GLU A 41 1.10 -5.48 37.10
N ASN A 42 2.09 -6.11 37.73
CA ASN A 42 2.19 -6.43 39.16
C ASN A 42 1.03 -7.21 39.80
N ASN A 43 1.21 -8.53 39.86
CA ASN A 43 0.94 -9.28 41.10
C ASN A 43 2.14 -10.21 41.35
N GLU A 44 2.88 -9.91 42.41
CA GLU A 44 4.21 -10.45 42.77
C GLU A 44 4.32 -11.96 43.08
N ASN A 45 3.36 -12.80 42.69
CA ASN A 45 3.40 -14.22 43.08
C ASN A 45 2.98 -15.20 41.98
N ASN A 46 3.60 -15.13 40.79
CA ASN A 46 3.62 -16.27 39.86
C ASN A 46 4.82 -16.21 38.91
N GLN A 47 5.85 -16.99 39.24
CA GLN A 47 7.16 -16.97 38.60
C GLN A 47 7.23 -17.75 37.27
N ASN A 48 6.13 -17.92 36.52
CA ASN A 48 6.12 -18.71 35.28
C ASN A 48 5.09 -18.24 34.23
N ASN A 49 5.17 -16.98 33.77
CA ASN A 49 4.50 -16.53 32.53
C ASN A 49 5.15 -15.23 32.01
N SER A 50 6.37 -15.33 31.49
CA SER A 50 7.03 -14.19 30.84
C SER A 50 6.53 -14.03 29.40
N ASN A 51 5.50 -13.21 29.19
CA ASN A 51 5.19 -12.60 27.88
C ASN A 51 6.17 -11.42 27.59
N SER A 52 7.44 -11.59 27.96
CA SER A 52 8.52 -10.68 27.56
C SER A 52 8.96 -11.07 26.16
N LEU A 53 8.96 -10.10 25.23
CA LEU A 53 9.60 -10.33 23.93
C LEU A 53 11.08 -10.64 24.17
N SER A 54 11.68 -11.49 23.35
CA SER A 54 13.10 -11.82 23.44
C SER A 54 13.99 -10.65 22.99
N LYS A 55 13.43 -9.69 22.24
CA LYS A 55 14.04 -8.41 21.87
C LYS A 55 13.02 -7.28 21.77
N ASP A 56 13.52 -6.05 21.79
CA ASP A 56 12.73 -4.86 21.47
C ASP A 56 12.60 -4.73 19.95
N TYR A 57 11.37 -4.83 19.45
CA TYR A 57 11.10 -4.67 18.02
C TYR A 57 10.95 -3.19 17.67
N ASN A 58 11.59 -2.77 16.59
CA ASN A 58 11.48 -1.43 16.03
C ASN A 58 10.75 -1.47 14.68
N PHE A 59 9.60 -0.81 14.61
CA PHE A 59 8.76 -0.76 13.42
C PHE A 59 8.77 0.64 12.83
N PHE A 60 8.58 0.73 11.51
CA PHE A 60 8.12 1.97 10.91
C PHE A 60 6.96 1.69 9.97
N ALA A 61 6.16 2.72 9.72
CA ALA A 61 5.03 2.69 8.81
C ALA A 61 5.03 3.94 7.95
N ILE A 62 4.39 3.81 6.79
CA ILE A 62 4.20 4.89 5.83
C ILE A 62 2.75 4.80 5.36
N ASP A 63 2.12 5.97 5.15
CA ASP A 63 0.86 6.08 4.43
C ASP A 63 0.94 7.29 3.50
N GLY A 64 0.25 7.18 2.36
CA GLY A 64 0.17 8.19 1.34
C GLY A 64 -1.21 8.83 1.24
N SER A 65 -1.26 10.04 0.69
CA SER A 65 -2.51 10.67 0.30
C SER A 65 -2.32 11.46 -0.97
N PHE A 66 -3.40 11.60 -1.72
CA PHE A 66 -3.48 12.60 -2.77
C PHE A 66 -4.85 13.28 -2.70
N ASN A 67 -4.89 14.52 -3.17
CA ASN A 67 -6.14 15.19 -3.51
C ASN A 67 -5.93 16.03 -4.77
N GLN A 68 -7.03 16.41 -5.42
CA GLN A 68 -7.00 17.21 -6.63
C GLN A 68 -8.19 18.16 -6.72
N ARG A 69 -7.99 19.27 -7.42
CA ARG A 69 -9.05 20.20 -7.83
C ARG A 69 -9.10 20.23 -9.36
N SER A 70 -10.27 19.95 -9.92
CA SER A 70 -10.48 19.95 -11.38
C SER A 70 -11.04 21.29 -11.86
N PHE A 71 -10.34 21.86 -12.84
CA PHE A 71 -10.73 23.01 -13.64
C PHE A 71 -11.09 22.52 -15.05
N LEU A 72 -11.53 23.44 -15.92
CA LEU A 72 -11.91 23.12 -17.30
C LEU A 72 -10.75 22.48 -18.07
N ASP A 73 -9.56 23.09 -18.02
CA ASP A 73 -8.43 22.71 -18.88
C ASP A 73 -7.39 21.83 -18.17
N PHE A 74 -7.39 21.80 -16.83
CA PHE A 74 -6.41 21.04 -16.05
C PHE A 74 -6.98 20.57 -14.71
N SER A 75 -6.24 19.72 -14.02
CA SER A 75 -6.48 19.38 -12.63
C SER A 75 -5.22 19.61 -11.82
N LEU A 76 -5.30 20.50 -10.83
CA LEU A 76 -4.26 20.73 -9.85
C LEU A 76 -4.29 19.57 -8.85
N TYR A 77 -3.16 18.93 -8.61
CA TYR A 77 -3.05 17.86 -7.62
C TYR A 77 -2.02 18.19 -6.55
N VAL A 78 -2.20 17.57 -5.39
CA VAL A 78 -1.19 17.44 -4.34
C VAL A 78 -1.13 15.98 -3.96
N VAL A 79 0.07 15.45 -3.80
CA VAL A 79 0.34 14.10 -3.31
C VAL A 79 1.40 14.20 -2.22
N GLY A 80 1.29 13.34 -1.21
CA GLY A 80 2.26 13.28 -0.14
C GLY A 80 2.32 11.92 0.50
N ALA A 81 3.40 11.69 1.23
CA ALA A 81 3.63 10.49 2.04
C ALA A 81 4.30 10.89 3.35
N GLU A 82 3.91 10.23 4.44
CA GLU A 82 4.43 10.47 5.79
C GLU A 82 4.90 9.17 6.42
N ALA A 83 6.06 9.20 7.08
CA ALA A 83 6.67 8.05 7.74
C ALA A 83 6.85 8.26 9.25
N TYR A 84 6.46 7.26 10.03
CA TYR A 84 6.61 7.26 11.48
C TYR A 84 7.24 5.95 11.98
N GLY A 85 8.10 6.06 12.98
CA GLY A 85 8.77 4.96 13.66
C GLY A 85 8.19 4.70 15.05
N HIS A 86 8.32 3.47 15.53
CA HIS A 86 7.95 3.04 16.87
C HIS A 86 8.72 1.80 17.29
N LYS A 87 9.57 1.98 18.30
CA LYS A 87 10.15 0.90 19.09
C LYS A 87 9.18 0.47 20.19
N VAL A 88 8.87 -0.81 20.27
CA VAL A 88 7.86 -1.34 21.21
C VAL A 88 8.10 -0.82 22.63
N GLY A 89 7.10 -0.14 23.19
CA GLY A 89 7.17 0.43 24.55
C GLY A 89 7.59 1.90 24.58
N GLU A 90 8.00 2.47 23.44
CA GLU A 90 8.36 3.87 23.31
C GLU A 90 7.26 4.69 22.61
N LYS A 91 7.50 5.99 22.46
CA LYS A 91 6.58 6.88 21.74
C LYS A 91 6.81 6.79 20.22
N VAL A 92 5.75 7.04 19.46
CA VAL A 92 5.85 7.31 18.02
C VAL A 92 6.81 8.47 17.75
N THR A 93 7.70 8.30 16.78
CA THR A 93 8.57 9.38 16.26
C THR A 93 8.31 9.63 14.78
N HIS A 94 8.21 10.90 14.38
CA HIS A 94 8.24 11.26 12.96
C HIS A 94 9.62 10.94 12.38
N LEU A 95 9.66 10.35 11.18
CA LEU A 95 10.91 10.00 10.51
C LEU A 95 11.16 10.93 9.33
N LEU A 96 10.26 10.93 8.36
CA LEU A 96 10.41 11.62 7.08
C LEU A 96 9.02 11.88 6.48
N ASN A 97 8.93 12.92 5.68
CA ASN A 97 7.78 13.15 4.82
C ASN A 97 8.22 13.69 3.47
N ALA A 98 7.31 13.63 2.50
CA ALA A 98 7.51 14.20 1.18
C ALA A 98 6.18 14.65 0.61
N TRP A 99 6.23 15.73 -0.16
CA TRP A 99 5.06 16.38 -0.75
C TRP A 99 5.42 16.82 -2.16
N ASP A 100 4.52 16.58 -3.09
CA ASP A 100 4.66 17.03 -4.48
C ASP A 100 3.30 17.54 -4.99
N SER A 101 3.35 18.43 -5.96
CA SER A 101 2.16 19.03 -6.55
C SER A 101 2.41 19.44 -7.99
N GLY A 102 1.34 19.44 -8.78
CA GLY A 102 1.45 19.83 -10.16
C GLY A 102 0.10 19.85 -10.85
N VAL A 103 0.14 19.86 -12.18
CA VAL A 103 -1.05 19.86 -13.02
C VAL A 103 -1.07 18.63 -13.92
N ILE A 104 -2.25 18.04 -14.07
CA ILE A 104 -2.51 16.95 -15.02
C ILE A 104 -3.68 17.30 -15.93
N LEU A 105 -3.65 16.82 -17.17
CA LEU A 105 -4.76 16.99 -18.09
C LEU A 105 -5.98 16.15 -17.68
N PRO A 106 -7.20 16.70 -17.73
CA PRO A 106 -8.37 16.07 -17.12
C PRO A 106 -8.82 14.74 -17.76
N TYR A 107 -8.60 14.57 -19.07
CA TYR A 107 -9.34 13.56 -19.85
C TYR A 107 -8.47 12.48 -20.51
N GLN A 108 -7.14 12.61 -20.50
CA GLN A 108 -6.26 11.65 -21.20
C GLN A 108 -5.85 10.45 -20.33
N TYR A 109 -6.04 10.53 -19.02
CA TYR A 109 -5.65 9.50 -18.05
C TYR A 109 -6.77 9.39 -17.04
N SER A 110 -7.13 8.20 -16.54
CA SER A 110 -8.08 8.16 -15.41
C SER A 110 -7.42 8.90 -14.25
N LYS A 111 -7.77 10.18 -14.02
CA LYS A 111 -7.04 11.12 -13.15
C LYS A 111 -6.61 10.45 -11.83
N ARG A 112 -7.56 9.71 -11.26
CA ARG A 112 -7.39 8.93 -10.03
C ARG A 112 -6.30 7.86 -10.10
N SER A 113 -6.15 7.10 -11.19
CA SER A 113 -5.14 6.04 -11.28
C SER A 113 -3.72 6.57 -11.36
N ARG A 114 -3.50 7.72 -12.01
CA ARG A 114 -2.16 8.33 -12.11
C ARG A 114 -1.73 8.92 -10.76
N LEU A 115 -2.66 9.56 -10.03
CA LEU A 115 -2.38 10.03 -8.67
C LEU A 115 -2.22 8.88 -7.66
N GLU A 116 -2.98 7.79 -7.79
CA GLU A 116 -2.75 6.54 -7.03
C GLU A 116 -1.34 5.99 -7.32
N HIS A 117 -0.87 6.10 -8.56
CA HIS A 117 0.49 5.72 -8.94
C HIS A 117 1.55 6.62 -8.30
N TYR A 118 1.41 7.94 -8.39
CA TYR A 118 2.32 8.88 -7.72
C TYR A 118 2.41 8.65 -6.22
N MET A 119 1.27 8.48 -5.55
CA MET A 119 1.20 8.19 -4.12
C MET A 119 1.94 6.90 -3.79
N ALA A 120 1.67 5.82 -4.52
CA ALA A 120 2.35 4.55 -4.31
C ALA A 120 3.86 4.66 -4.55
N THR A 121 4.31 5.34 -5.62
CA THR A 121 5.73 5.58 -5.89
C THR A 121 6.40 6.34 -4.74
N MET A 122 5.77 7.40 -4.21
CA MET A 122 6.31 8.15 -3.07
C MET A 122 6.40 7.30 -1.80
N GLU A 123 5.39 6.47 -1.50
CA GLU A 123 5.45 5.55 -0.36
C GLU A 123 6.64 4.58 -0.47
N LEU A 124 6.88 4.01 -1.67
CA LEU A 124 8.01 3.12 -1.91
C LEU A 124 9.35 3.85 -1.80
N LYS A 125 9.45 5.08 -2.33
CA LYS A 125 10.65 5.92 -2.22
C LYS A 125 10.98 6.25 -0.77
N LEU A 126 10.00 6.63 0.05
CA LEU A 126 10.19 6.86 1.49
C LEU A 126 10.64 5.59 2.19
N ALA A 127 10.00 4.46 1.89
CA ALA A 127 10.35 3.17 2.48
C ALA A 127 11.80 2.78 2.18
N LEU A 128 12.20 2.91 0.92
CA LEU A 128 13.55 2.61 0.48
C LEU A 128 14.56 3.54 1.14
N CYS A 129 14.31 4.85 1.15
CA CYS A 129 15.14 5.84 1.82
C CYS A 129 15.36 5.53 3.31
N ILE A 130 14.32 5.13 4.04
CA ILE A 130 14.44 4.75 5.46
C ILE A 130 15.21 3.43 5.63
N LEU A 131 15.03 2.46 4.74
CA LEU A 131 15.67 1.14 4.85
C LEU A 131 17.15 1.16 4.46
N THR A 132 17.55 2.07 3.57
CA THR A 132 18.93 2.21 3.09
C THR A 132 19.74 3.23 3.88
N ASN A 133 19.09 4.22 4.50
CA ASN A 133 19.79 5.18 5.35
C ASN A 133 20.31 4.51 6.64
N ASN A 134 21.56 4.84 6.99
CA ASN A 134 22.22 4.34 8.20
C ASN A 134 21.65 5.04 9.45
N CYS A 135 20.48 4.61 9.91
CA CYS A 135 19.98 4.98 11.23
C CYS A 135 20.86 4.34 12.32
N SER A 136 21.07 5.05 13.44
CA SER A 136 21.80 4.54 14.61
C SER A 136 21.16 3.28 15.21
N GLU A 137 19.85 3.11 15.02
CA GLU A 137 19.11 1.88 15.31
C GLU A 137 18.35 1.43 14.05
N PRO A 138 18.61 0.23 13.51
CA PRO A 138 17.89 -0.27 12.34
C PRO A 138 16.46 -0.67 12.70
N PHE A 139 15.51 -0.44 11.79
CA PHE A 139 14.15 -0.97 11.93
C PHE A 139 14.11 -2.48 11.68
N ASP A 140 13.38 -3.24 12.48
CA ASP A 140 13.14 -4.66 12.20
C ASP A 140 12.18 -4.83 11.03
N TYR A 141 11.10 -4.06 11.00
CA TYR A 141 10.05 -4.19 9.99
C TYR A 141 9.47 -2.85 9.51
N TYR A 142 9.28 -2.77 8.20
CA TYR A 142 8.35 -1.87 7.53
C TYR A 142 6.95 -2.48 7.58
N ILE A 143 6.01 -1.75 8.18
CA ILE A 143 4.58 -2.05 8.16
C ILE A 143 3.92 -1.20 7.07
N TYR A 144 3.45 -1.86 6.02
CA TYR A 144 2.75 -1.23 4.90
C TYR A 144 1.23 -1.26 5.11
N ASP A 145 0.54 -0.14 4.84
CA ASP A 145 -0.94 -0.05 4.84
C ASP A 145 -1.52 -0.69 3.57
N GLY A 146 -1.64 -2.01 3.58
CA GLY A 146 -2.14 -2.77 2.45
C GLY A 146 -1.57 -4.17 2.38
N SER A 147 -1.83 -4.83 1.26
CA SER A 147 -1.22 -6.13 0.97
C SER A 147 0.00 -5.93 0.10
N VAL A 148 1.15 -6.54 0.39
CA VAL A 148 2.31 -6.44 -0.54
C VAL A 148 1.98 -7.03 -1.91
N TYR A 149 0.95 -7.89 -2.01
CA TYR A 149 0.38 -8.33 -3.29
C TYR A 149 -0.17 -7.16 -4.14
N SER A 150 -0.73 -6.12 -3.53
CA SER A 150 -1.26 -4.97 -4.26
C SER A 150 -0.14 -4.18 -4.95
N TRP A 151 1.06 -4.10 -4.35
CA TRP A 151 2.21 -3.50 -5.02
C TRP A 151 2.58 -4.24 -6.30
N LEU A 152 2.53 -5.58 -6.26
CA LEU A 152 2.81 -6.42 -7.42
C LEU A 152 1.76 -6.18 -8.51
N ILE A 153 0.47 -6.18 -8.16
CA ILE A 153 -0.59 -5.86 -9.13
C ILE A 153 -0.38 -4.47 -9.74
N HIS A 154 -0.03 -3.49 -8.93
CA HIS A 154 0.19 -2.11 -9.39
C HIS A 154 1.37 -2.00 -10.37
N ALA A 155 2.39 -2.84 -10.25
CA ALA A 155 3.51 -2.94 -11.21
C ALA A 155 3.05 -3.30 -12.64
N LYS A 156 1.87 -3.92 -12.78
CA LYS A 156 1.26 -4.27 -14.07
C LYS A 156 0.27 -3.26 -14.61
N MET A 157 -0.20 -2.33 -13.78
CA MET A 157 -1.38 -1.53 -14.12
C MET A 157 -1.02 -0.39 -15.07
N ASN A 158 -0.90 -0.69 -16.36
CA ASN A 158 -1.00 0.32 -17.41
C ASN A 158 -2.36 0.21 -18.12
N ARG A 159 -3.11 1.33 -18.15
CA ARG A 159 -4.44 1.40 -18.77
C ARG A 159 -4.44 2.09 -20.14
N LEU A 160 -3.29 2.54 -20.63
CA LEU A 160 -3.17 3.34 -21.84
C LEU A 160 -2.82 2.51 -23.07
N LEU A 161 -1.96 1.54 -22.88
CA LEU A 161 -1.53 0.64 -23.94
C LEU A 161 -2.24 -0.69 -23.82
N THR A 162 -2.36 -1.39 -24.94
CA THR A 162 -2.69 -2.82 -24.87
C THR A 162 -1.59 -3.54 -24.08
N LEU A 163 -1.95 -4.63 -23.39
CA LEU A 163 -0.99 -5.36 -22.55
C LEU A 163 0.30 -5.71 -23.31
N GLY A 164 0.19 -6.17 -24.56
CA GLY A 164 1.34 -6.50 -25.39
C GLY A 164 2.22 -5.30 -25.75
N GLN A 165 1.64 -4.13 -26.03
CA GLN A 165 2.41 -2.90 -26.29
C GLN A 165 3.12 -2.41 -25.02
N TYR A 166 2.42 -2.43 -23.88
CA TYR A 166 3.01 -2.08 -22.60
C TYR A 166 4.21 -2.96 -22.27
N GLU A 167 4.04 -4.28 -22.34
CA GLU A 167 5.11 -5.24 -22.06
C GLU A 167 6.30 -5.05 -23.02
N HIS A 168 6.05 -4.75 -24.29
CA HIS A 168 7.12 -4.48 -25.26
C HIS A 168 7.93 -3.24 -24.87
N TYR A 169 7.27 -2.10 -24.69
CA TYR A 169 7.96 -0.83 -24.45
C TYR A 169 8.62 -0.76 -23.08
N ILE A 170 7.99 -1.28 -22.02
CA ILE A 170 8.63 -1.32 -20.69
C ILE A 170 9.90 -2.15 -20.71
N ASN A 171 9.91 -3.32 -21.37
CA ASN A 171 11.13 -4.14 -21.42
C ASN A 171 12.21 -3.42 -22.22
N TYR A 172 11.85 -2.85 -23.38
CA TYR A 172 12.79 -2.08 -24.21
C TYR A 172 13.41 -0.90 -23.43
N PHE A 173 12.60 -0.10 -22.73
CA PHE A 173 13.12 1.02 -21.95
C PHE A 173 13.91 0.57 -20.72
N ASN A 174 13.52 -0.52 -20.06
CA ASN A 174 14.29 -1.08 -18.96
C ASN A 174 15.66 -1.59 -19.43
N GLU A 175 15.73 -2.30 -20.56
CA GLU A 175 17.01 -2.75 -21.14
C GLU A 175 17.90 -1.58 -21.57
N LYS A 176 17.30 -0.51 -22.10
CA LYS A 176 18.04 0.64 -22.63
C LYS A 176 18.48 1.64 -21.57
N TYR A 177 17.62 1.93 -20.59
CA TYR A 177 17.80 3.02 -19.62
C TYR A 177 17.77 2.57 -18.16
N GLY A 178 17.40 1.31 -17.86
CA GLY A 178 17.09 0.87 -16.50
C GLY A 178 18.21 1.09 -15.50
N GLU A 179 19.45 0.82 -15.87
CA GLU A 179 20.61 1.01 -14.96
C GLU A 179 20.95 2.48 -14.73
N GLU A 180 20.94 3.31 -15.79
CA GLU A 180 21.15 4.76 -15.66
C GLU A 180 20.05 5.39 -14.79
N PHE A 181 18.80 4.99 -15.04
CA PHE A 181 17.65 5.48 -14.31
C PHE A 181 17.68 5.02 -12.84
N ARG A 182 18.04 3.76 -12.57
CA ARG A 182 18.25 3.24 -11.22
C ARG A 182 19.29 4.07 -10.46
N MET A 183 20.43 4.36 -11.07
CA MET A 183 21.48 5.18 -10.45
C MET A 183 21.00 6.60 -10.17
N TYR A 184 20.25 7.20 -11.09
CA TYR A 184 19.64 8.52 -10.93
C TYR A 184 18.69 8.53 -9.71
N LEU A 185 17.78 7.57 -9.63
CA LEU A 185 16.81 7.46 -8.54
C LEU A 185 17.48 7.23 -7.19
N LEU A 186 18.48 6.36 -7.11
CA LEU A 186 19.21 6.12 -5.88
C LEU A 186 19.97 7.38 -5.41
N ASN A 187 20.45 8.20 -6.35
CA ASN A 187 21.07 9.48 -6.02
C ASN A 187 20.05 10.50 -5.47
N GLU A 188 18.87 10.63 -6.10
CA GLU A 188 17.77 11.47 -5.56
C GLU A 188 17.43 11.08 -4.11
N LEU A 189 17.28 9.77 -3.86
CA LEU A 189 16.94 9.27 -2.52
C LEU A 189 18.04 9.52 -1.49
N ASN A 190 19.32 9.42 -1.88
CA ASN A 190 20.45 9.76 -1.00
C ASN A 190 20.45 11.25 -0.63
N CYS A 191 19.97 12.11 -1.52
CA CYS A 191 19.77 13.54 -1.27
C CYS A 191 18.43 13.86 -0.57
N GLN A 192 17.63 12.83 -0.25
CA GLN A 192 16.26 12.96 0.29
C GLN A 192 15.32 13.78 -0.61
N GLU A 193 15.59 13.82 -1.92
CA GLU A 193 14.71 14.40 -2.92
C GLU A 193 13.65 13.37 -3.32
N ILE A 194 12.48 13.45 -2.67
CA ILE A 194 11.40 12.48 -2.89
C ILE A 194 10.21 13.16 -3.54
N ASN A 195 10.14 13.06 -4.86
CA ASN A 195 9.05 13.57 -5.69
C ASN A 195 8.14 12.45 -6.20
N ALA A 196 6.95 12.80 -6.68
CA ALA A 196 5.96 11.87 -7.23
C ALA A 196 6.47 11.10 -8.46
N TYR A 197 7.36 11.75 -9.21
CA TYR A 197 8.12 11.21 -10.33
C TYR A 197 9.46 11.95 -10.39
N SER A 198 10.46 11.32 -10.98
CA SER A 198 11.79 11.89 -11.13
C SER A 198 11.90 12.81 -12.36
N ASN A 199 12.93 13.67 -12.37
CA ASN A 199 13.24 14.49 -13.55
C ASN A 199 14.02 13.74 -14.65
N PHE A 200 14.30 12.44 -14.46
CA PHE A 200 15.09 11.63 -15.40
C PHE A 200 14.57 11.72 -16.83
N TYR A 201 13.25 11.68 -17.03
CA TYR A 201 12.63 11.80 -18.36
C TYR A 201 13.11 13.05 -19.12
N ASN A 202 13.16 14.18 -18.42
CA ASN A 202 13.58 15.47 -18.98
C ASN A 202 15.11 15.53 -19.09
N ASP A 203 15.82 15.18 -18.03
CA ASP A 203 17.28 15.28 -17.97
C ASP A 203 17.98 14.38 -19.00
N ALA A 204 17.42 13.19 -19.24
CA ALA A 204 17.92 12.25 -20.25
C ALA A 204 17.43 12.58 -21.68
N ASN A 205 16.65 13.65 -21.87
CA ASN A 205 16.04 14.05 -23.15
C ASN A 205 15.30 12.88 -23.83
N ILE A 206 14.49 12.14 -23.08
CA ILE A 206 13.80 10.93 -23.59
C ILE A 206 12.86 11.28 -24.73
N LYS A 207 12.14 12.40 -24.62
CA LYS A 207 11.22 12.87 -25.66
C LYS A 207 11.87 12.89 -27.04
N ASP A 208 13.00 13.57 -27.17
CA ASP A 208 13.68 13.76 -28.45
C ASP A 208 14.28 12.46 -28.99
N LYS A 209 14.60 11.51 -28.11
CA LYS A 209 15.23 10.23 -28.46
C LYS A 209 14.22 9.15 -28.87
N GLU A 210 13.05 9.12 -28.23
CA GLU A 210 12.13 7.97 -28.30
C GLU A 210 10.73 8.31 -28.82
N GLN A 211 10.39 9.60 -29.02
CA GLN A 211 9.08 9.96 -29.56
C GLN A 211 8.94 9.51 -31.01
N THR A 212 7.81 8.87 -31.32
CA THR A 212 7.46 8.42 -32.67
C THR A 212 6.03 8.84 -33.02
N GLU A 213 5.58 8.55 -34.25
CA GLU A 213 4.17 8.71 -34.63
C GLU A 213 3.24 7.77 -33.82
N GLU A 214 3.75 6.63 -33.36
CA GLU A 214 2.98 5.63 -32.60
C GLU A 214 3.01 5.87 -31.09
N LEU A 215 4.04 6.55 -30.59
CA LEU A 215 4.28 6.76 -29.16
C LEU A 215 4.58 8.23 -28.89
N GLY A 216 3.57 8.96 -28.39
CA GLY A 216 3.66 10.37 -28.06
C GLY A 216 4.37 10.67 -26.74
N ASP A 217 4.66 11.96 -26.52
CA ASP A 217 5.29 12.47 -25.29
C ASP A 217 4.55 12.03 -24.02
N SER A 218 3.22 12.13 -24.02
CA SER A 218 2.43 11.78 -22.84
C SER A 218 2.41 10.28 -22.55
N GLU A 219 2.35 9.42 -23.57
CA GLU A 219 2.49 7.96 -23.41
C GLU A 219 3.89 7.60 -22.88
N LEU A 220 4.93 8.22 -23.43
CA LEU A 220 6.30 8.05 -22.95
C LEU A 220 6.44 8.43 -21.48
N LYS A 221 5.90 9.58 -21.05
CA LYS A 221 5.93 10.00 -19.65
C LYS A 221 5.30 8.96 -18.73
N VAL A 222 4.12 8.46 -19.08
CA VAL A 222 3.45 7.44 -18.24
C VAL A 222 4.22 6.12 -18.23
N LEU A 223 4.87 5.74 -19.33
CA LEU A 223 5.75 4.57 -19.34
C LEU A 223 6.97 4.75 -18.43
N PHE A 224 7.57 5.94 -18.40
CA PHE A 224 8.70 6.23 -17.53
C PHE A 224 8.30 6.35 -16.05
N GLU A 225 7.12 6.90 -15.75
CA GLU A 225 6.52 6.85 -14.39
C GLU A 225 6.36 5.39 -13.93
N GLN A 226 5.84 4.52 -14.81
CA GLN A 226 5.69 3.11 -14.48
C GLN A 226 7.02 2.36 -14.35
N LEU A 227 8.01 2.69 -15.20
CA LEU A 227 9.36 2.16 -15.11
C LEU A 227 10.02 2.57 -13.79
N GLU A 228 9.85 3.82 -13.37
CA GLU A 228 10.31 4.34 -12.09
C GLU A 228 9.72 3.54 -10.92
N TYR A 229 8.40 3.35 -10.90
CA TYR A 229 7.75 2.52 -9.88
C TYR A 229 8.34 1.10 -9.84
N ASN A 230 8.54 0.47 -11.00
CA ASN A 230 9.09 -0.88 -11.09
C ASN A 230 10.55 -0.96 -10.58
N ILE A 231 11.38 0.04 -10.91
CA ILE A 231 12.77 0.13 -10.44
C ILE A 231 12.80 0.35 -8.93
N ILE A 232 12.04 1.32 -8.40
CA ILE A 232 11.98 1.57 -6.95
C ILE A 232 11.45 0.35 -6.20
N LEU A 233 10.40 -0.30 -6.70
CA LEU A 233 9.88 -1.54 -6.13
C LEU A 233 10.97 -2.64 -6.14
N SER A 234 11.74 -2.76 -7.22
CA SER A 234 12.84 -3.74 -7.29
C SER A 234 13.90 -3.52 -6.23
N GLU A 235 14.26 -2.26 -5.98
CA GLU A 235 15.23 -1.89 -4.95
C GLU A 235 14.68 -2.14 -3.55
N LEU A 236 13.42 -1.76 -3.30
CA LEU A 236 12.77 -2.01 -2.02
C LEU A 236 12.68 -3.51 -1.71
N LEU A 237 12.38 -4.35 -2.71
CA LEU A 237 12.26 -5.78 -2.54
C LEU A 237 13.60 -6.50 -2.29
N LYS A 238 14.75 -5.82 -2.40
CA LYS A 238 16.03 -6.32 -1.84
C LYS A 238 15.96 -6.41 -0.30
N HIS A 239 15.04 -5.70 0.34
CA HIS A 239 14.78 -5.72 1.78
C HIS A 239 13.49 -6.48 2.13
N LYS A 240 12.96 -7.33 1.24
CA LYS A 240 11.67 -8.01 1.36
C LYS A 240 11.42 -8.75 2.70
N ASP A 241 12.47 -9.24 3.35
CA ASP A 241 12.38 -9.95 4.63
C ASP A 241 11.98 -9.04 5.81
N ARG A 242 12.10 -7.73 5.63
CA ARG A 242 11.73 -6.68 6.60
C ARG A 242 10.39 -6.06 6.28
N ILE A 243 9.59 -6.61 5.36
CA ILE A 243 8.31 -6.00 4.94
C ILE A 243 7.12 -6.83 5.40
N ILE A 244 6.16 -6.17 6.03
CA ILE A 244 4.87 -6.74 6.45
C ILE A 244 3.75 -5.84 5.91
N GLY A 245 2.96 -6.35 4.97
CA GLY A 245 1.71 -5.72 4.57
C GLY A 245 0.61 -6.04 5.57
N VAL A 246 -0.06 -5.01 6.10
CA VAL A 246 -1.20 -5.12 7.01
C VAL A 246 -2.42 -4.48 6.36
N SER A 247 -3.52 -5.23 6.26
CA SER A 247 -4.75 -4.78 5.62
C SER A 247 -5.97 -4.92 6.54
N LYS A 248 -6.78 -3.86 6.64
CA LYS A 248 -8.08 -3.90 7.35
C LYS A 248 -9.14 -4.69 6.59
N THR A 249 -9.00 -4.75 5.27
CA THR A 249 -9.98 -5.38 4.38
C THR A 249 -9.27 -6.24 3.35
N SER A 250 -9.80 -7.44 3.11
CA SER A 250 -9.42 -8.29 1.98
C SER A 250 -10.68 -8.87 1.35
N LYS A 251 -10.69 -8.91 0.02
CA LYS A 251 -11.73 -9.55 -0.79
C LYS A 251 -11.31 -10.94 -1.28
N MET A 252 -10.08 -11.36 -1.00
CA MET A 252 -9.57 -12.65 -1.43
C MET A 252 -10.24 -13.79 -0.65
N ASN A 253 -10.41 -14.93 -1.33
CA ASN A 253 -11.01 -16.16 -0.83
C ASN A 253 -10.09 -17.36 -1.15
N VAL A 254 -8.82 -17.29 -0.74
CA VAL A 254 -7.82 -18.31 -1.04
C VAL A 254 -7.94 -19.50 -0.10
N TYR A 255 -8.25 -19.28 1.18
CA TYR A 255 -8.46 -20.36 2.15
C TYR A 255 -9.79 -21.08 1.92
N PHE A 256 -10.82 -20.33 1.56
CA PHE A 256 -12.19 -20.81 1.42
C PHE A 256 -12.71 -20.54 -0.01
N LYS A 257 -12.08 -21.16 -1.02
CA LYS A 257 -12.35 -20.93 -2.45
C LYS A 257 -13.82 -21.08 -2.85
N ASP A 258 -14.53 -22.00 -2.20
CA ASP A 258 -15.95 -22.28 -2.48
C ASP A 258 -16.92 -21.37 -1.70
N SER A 259 -16.42 -20.51 -0.80
CA SER A 259 -17.27 -19.58 -0.05
C SER A 259 -17.53 -18.29 -0.84
N LEU A 260 -18.74 -17.76 -0.71
CA LEU A 260 -19.11 -16.43 -1.18
C LEU A 260 -18.55 -15.30 -0.30
N ARG A 261 -17.93 -15.64 0.83
CA ARG A 261 -17.31 -14.70 1.76
C ARG A 261 -15.81 -14.64 1.54
N SER A 262 -15.23 -13.46 1.78
CA SER A 262 -13.78 -13.36 1.84
C SER A 262 -13.22 -14.07 3.07
N ASP A 263 -11.97 -14.50 2.97
CA ASP A 263 -11.26 -15.13 4.09
C ASP A 263 -11.25 -14.22 5.32
N MET A 264 -11.11 -12.90 5.12
CA MET A 264 -11.19 -11.89 6.19
C MET A 264 -12.52 -11.97 6.95
N ALA A 265 -13.64 -12.04 6.22
CA ALA A 265 -14.97 -12.07 6.83
C ALA A 265 -15.20 -13.37 7.63
N ILE A 266 -14.58 -14.46 7.18
CA ILE A 266 -14.58 -15.76 7.87
C ILE A 266 -13.71 -15.70 9.13
N PHE A 267 -12.43 -15.35 9.01
CA PHE A 267 -11.49 -15.32 10.13
C PHE A 267 -11.82 -14.26 11.18
N SER A 268 -12.50 -13.19 10.80
CA SER A 268 -13.06 -12.20 11.74
C SER A 268 -14.02 -12.81 12.76
N ARG A 269 -14.54 -14.03 12.54
CA ARG A 269 -15.45 -14.73 13.45
C ARG A 269 -14.79 -15.81 14.32
N CYS A 270 -13.52 -16.14 14.07
CA CYS A 270 -12.77 -17.12 14.87
C CYS A 270 -12.35 -16.54 16.23
N GLU A 271 -11.91 -17.35 17.19
CA GLU A 271 -11.32 -16.82 18.42
C GLU A 271 -9.97 -16.10 18.14
N PRO A 272 -9.46 -15.25 19.06
CA PRO A 272 -8.13 -14.66 18.92
C PRO A 272 -7.05 -15.70 18.56
N GLY A 273 -6.16 -15.33 17.65
CA GLY A 273 -5.23 -16.26 17.04
C GLY A 273 -4.76 -15.79 15.68
N TYR A 274 -4.23 -16.71 14.89
CA TYR A 274 -3.75 -16.44 13.54
C TYR A 274 -3.97 -17.65 12.62
N SER A 275 -4.04 -17.41 11.31
CA SER A 275 -4.13 -18.48 10.34
C SER A 275 -2.76 -19.05 9.99
N LYS A 276 -2.71 -20.32 9.60
CA LYS A 276 -1.53 -20.94 8.97
C LYS A 276 -1.28 -20.24 7.63
N PRO A 277 -0.07 -19.74 7.33
CA PRO A 277 0.18 -19.01 6.10
C PRO A 277 -0.01 -19.88 4.85
N LEU A 278 -0.58 -19.29 3.80
CA LEU A 278 -0.59 -19.86 2.45
C LEU A 278 0.39 -19.09 1.56
N ASN A 279 1.02 -19.78 0.60
CA ASN A 279 1.90 -19.14 -0.38
C ASN A 279 1.10 -18.72 -1.63
N LEU A 280 0.80 -17.43 -1.78
CA LEU A 280 0.09 -16.90 -2.94
C LEU A 280 0.86 -17.08 -4.24
N ALA A 281 2.20 -17.12 -4.19
CA ALA A 281 3.03 -17.37 -5.37
C ALA A 281 2.75 -18.74 -6.00
N GLU A 282 2.29 -19.71 -5.21
CA GLU A 282 1.93 -21.05 -5.68
C GLU A 282 0.43 -21.18 -6.01
N GLU A 283 -0.42 -20.51 -5.23
CA GLU A 283 -1.88 -20.72 -5.23
C GLU A 283 -2.65 -19.83 -6.23
N ASP A 284 -2.13 -18.67 -6.62
CA ASP A 284 -2.85 -17.69 -7.46
C ASP A 284 -2.18 -17.43 -8.81
N LEU A 285 -2.90 -17.72 -9.90
CA LEU A 285 -2.44 -17.52 -11.28
C LEU A 285 -2.14 -16.05 -11.60
N LYS A 286 -2.90 -15.11 -11.01
CA LYS A 286 -2.65 -13.67 -11.22
C LYS A 286 -1.33 -13.24 -10.55
N SER A 287 -1.09 -13.75 -9.35
CA SER A 287 0.19 -13.58 -8.64
C SER A 287 1.36 -14.12 -9.46
N LYS A 288 1.25 -15.34 -10.01
CA LYS A 288 2.32 -15.96 -10.82
C LYS A 288 2.74 -15.10 -12.00
N SER A 289 1.77 -14.70 -12.83
CA SER A 289 2.04 -13.84 -13.98
C SER A 289 2.75 -12.54 -13.56
N THR A 290 2.42 -12.00 -12.38
CA THR A 290 3.05 -10.79 -11.84
C THR A 290 4.47 -11.00 -11.36
N ILE A 291 4.69 -12.08 -10.64
CA ILE A 291 6.03 -12.47 -10.20
C ILE A 291 6.94 -12.71 -11.40
N ASP A 292 6.44 -13.34 -12.46
CA ASP A 292 7.20 -13.61 -13.68
C ASP A 292 7.64 -12.32 -14.40
N GLU A 293 6.83 -11.27 -14.39
CA GLU A 293 7.22 -9.97 -14.94
C GLU A 293 8.27 -9.26 -14.09
N LEU A 294 8.16 -9.36 -12.76
CA LEU A 294 9.11 -8.75 -11.85
C LEU A 294 10.51 -9.37 -11.96
N ARG A 295 10.64 -10.63 -12.43
CA ARG A 295 11.94 -11.24 -12.76
C ARG A 295 12.71 -10.46 -13.84
N LYS A 296 12.01 -9.73 -14.71
CA LYS A 296 12.66 -8.86 -15.72
C LYS A 296 13.39 -7.67 -15.10
N PHE A 297 13.06 -7.35 -13.84
CA PHE A 297 13.71 -6.35 -13.01
C PHE A 297 14.64 -6.98 -11.96
N ASP A 298 15.07 -8.22 -12.18
CA ASP A 298 15.91 -9.04 -11.28
C ASP A 298 15.25 -9.36 -9.91
N ILE A 299 13.92 -9.29 -9.86
CA ILE A 299 13.17 -9.57 -8.63
C ILE A 299 12.68 -11.02 -8.64
N HIS A 300 13.18 -11.81 -7.69
CA HIS A 300 12.78 -13.21 -7.50
C HIS A 300 11.91 -13.36 -6.25
N ILE A 301 10.62 -13.70 -6.45
CA ILE A 301 9.63 -13.90 -5.38
C ILE A 301 9.17 -15.36 -5.39
N ASP A 302 9.76 -16.19 -4.55
CA ASP A 302 9.38 -17.60 -4.41
C ASP A 302 8.31 -17.79 -3.33
N THR A 303 8.21 -16.84 -2.40
CA THR A 303 7.28 -16.90 -1.28
C THR A 303 6.56 -15.57 -1.11
N LEU A 304 5.23 -15.63 -1.13
CA LEU A 304 4.33 -14.55 -0.76
C LEU A 304 3.32 -15.11 0.23
N ASN A 305 3.64 -15.02 1.52
CA ASN A 305 2.77 -15.51 2.58
C ASN A 305 1.54 -14.63 2.66
N TYR A 306 0.37 -15.28 2.76
CA TYR A 306 -0.91 -14.67 3.02
C TYR A 306 -1.52 -15.35 4.23
N GLN A 307 -1.84 -14.55 5.24
CA GLN A 307 -2.33 -15.03 6.52
C GLN A 307 -3.23 -13.98 7.18
N PHE A 308 -3.87 -14.35 8.27
CA PHE A 308 -4.75 -13.50 9.05
C PHE A 308 -4.33 -13.52 10.49
N LEU A 309 -4.42 -12.36 11.14
CA LEU A 309 -4.16 -12.19 12.56
C LEU A 309 -5.41 -11.59 13.19
N LYS A 310 -5.89 -12.19 14.28
CA LYS A 310 -7.03 -11.68 15.02
C LYS A 310 -6.69 -11.49 16.49
N PHE A 311 -6.93 -10.27 16.94
CA PHE A 311 -6.98 -9.91 18.35
C PHE A 311 -8.43 -9.88 18.83
N LYS A 312 -8.65 -9.78 20.15
CA LYS A 312 -10.00 -9.63 20.73
C LYS A 312 -10.80 -8.48 20.10
N LYS A 313 -10.09 -7.43 19.72
CA LYS A 313 -10.63 -6.16 19.23
C LYS A 313 -10.79 -6.09 17.70
N GLY A 314 -10.29 -7.06 16.93
CA GLY A 314 -10.46 -7.11 15.47
C GLY A 314 -9.49 -8.04 14.74
N ALA A 315 -9.72 -8.23 13.44
CA ALA A 315 -8.86 -9.03 12.56
C ALA A 315 -8.21 -8.17 11.47
N MET A 316 -7.02 -8.57 11.05
CA MET A 316 -6.24 -7.96 9.99
C MET A 316 -5.67 -9.04 9.06
N GLY A 317 -5.56 -8.71 7.78
CA GLY A 317 -4.89 -9.54 6.79
C GLY A 317 -3.42 -9.17 6.79
N ILE A 318 -2.55 -10.18 6.76
CA ILE A 318 -1.11 -10.03 6.77
C ILE A 318 -0.54 -10.65 5.50
N THR A 319 0.37 -9.93 4.86
CA THR A 319 1.16 -10.46 3.76
C THR A 319 2.64 -10.17 3.95
N SER A 320 3.50 -11.12 3.61
CA SER A 320 4.95 -10.98 3.81
C SER A 320 5.73 -11.94 2.92
N PHE A 321 6.95 -11.56 2.56
CA PHE A 321 7.84 -12.43 1.77
C PHE A 321 8.49 -13.50 2.64
N LYS A 322 8.73 -13.17 3.91
CA LYS A 322 9.21 -14.12 4.93
C LYS A 322 8.05 -14.59 5.81
N LYS A 323 8.06 -15.88 6.17
CA LYS A 323 7.11 -16.41 7.16
C LYS A 323 7.34 -15.73 8.51
N LEU A 324 6.28 -15.17 9.07
CA LEU A 324 6.32 -14.51 10.38
C LEU A 324 6.11 -15.54 11.48
N ASP A 325 6.82 -15.37 12.59
CA ASP A 325 6.68 -16.18 13.78
C ASP A 325 5.75 -15.54 14.82
N GLU A 326 5.52 -16.26 15.91
CA GLU A 326 4.65 -15.79 16.99
C GLU A 326 5.19 -14.55 17.70
N GLU A 327 6.50 -14.37 17.74
CA GLU A 327 7.10 -13.23 18.43
C GLU A 327 6.81 -11.93 17.68
N VAL A 328 6.86 -11.95 16.35
CA VAL A 328 6.42 -10.83 15.52
C VAL A 328 4.93 -10.51 15.78
N PHE A 329 4.08 -11.53 15.95
CA PHE A 329 2.66 -11.30 16.25
C PHE A 329 2.45 -10.68 17.64
N ASP A 330 3.22 -11.11 18.63
CA ASP A 330 3.19 -10.52 19.97
C ASP A 330 3.70 -9.07 19.97
N ALA A 331 4.71 -8.77 19.15
CA ALA A 331 5.20 -7.40 18.94
C ALA A 331 4.15 -6.52 18.20
N LEU A 332 3.53 -7.03 17.13
CA LEU A 332 2.44 -6.35 16.42
C LEU A 332 1.24 -6.06 17.34
N TYR A 333 0.92 -6.99 18.24
CA TYR A 333 -0.14 -6.82 19.23
C TYR A 333 0.16 -5.63 20.16
N LYS A 334 1.40 -5.51 20.67
CA LYS A 334 1.80 -4.42 21.57
C LYS A 334 1.74 -3.02 20.92
N ILE A 335 1.82 -2.95 19.60
CA ILE A 335 1.72 -1.68 18.85
C ILE A 335 0.32 -1.46 18.25
N THR A 336 -0.64 -2.35 18.55
CA THR A 336 -2.01 -2.28 18.06
C THR A 336 -2.94 -1.83 19.18
N ASP A 337 -3.69 -0.75 18.96
CA ASP A 337 -4.67 -0.30 19.95
C ASP A 337 -5.97 -1.10 19.87
N THR A 338 -6.77 -0.86 18.81
CA THR A 338 -8.06 -1.53 18.59
C THR A 338 -7.90 -2.69 17.62
N ASN A 339 -7.81 -2.42 16.32
CA ASN A 339 -7.74 -3.46 15.29
C ASN A 339 -6.65 -3.16 14.26
N TYR A 340 -5.77 -2.22 14.55
CA TYR A 340 -4.78 -1.73 13.61
C TYR A 340 -3.55 -1.17 14.33
N PRO A 341 -2.33 -1.39 13.80
CA PRO A 341 -1.12 -0.76 14.30
C PRO A 341 -1.30 0.76 14.40
N TYR A 342 -1.04 1.32 15.58
CA TYR A 342 -1.27 2.75 15.80
C TYR A 342 -0.36 3.62 14.92
N ILE A 343 0.81 3.11 14.52
CA ILE A 343 1.75 3.85 13.66
C ILE A 343 1.14 4.12 12.28
N LEU A 344 0.40 3.15 11.73
CA LEU A 344 -0.31 3.33 10.46
C LEU A 344 -1.44 4.36 10.62
N LYS A 345 -2.19 4.29 11.73
CA LYS A 345 -3.22 5.29 12.04
C LYS A 345 -2.60 6.70 12.12
N LYS A 346 -1.41 6.83 12.70
CA LYS A 346 -0.70 8.11 12.79
C LYS A 346 -0.30 8.64 11.42
N CYS A 347 0.26 7.79 10.56
CA CYS A 347 0.61 8.15 9.18
C CYS A 347 -0.64 8.65 8.45
N HIS A 348 -1.73 7.86 8.48
CA HIS A 348 -3.01 8.18 7.84
C HIS A 348 -3.59 9.54 8.26
N GLU A 349 -3.57 9.83 9.55
CA GLU A 349 -4.08 11.11 10.08
C GLU A 349 -3.22 12.30 9.65
N LYS A 350 -1.92 12.09 9.40
CA LYS A 350 -0.93 13.15 9.15
C LYS A 350 -0.75 13.47 7.68
N VAL A 351 -0.89 12.48 6.80
CA VAL A 351 -0.74 12.66 5.36
C VAL A 351 -2.02 13.15 4.68
N LYS A 352 -3.18 13.08 5.35
CA LYS A 352 -4.48 13.40 4.76
C LYS A 352 -4.53 14.83 4.17
N ILE A 353 -4.82 14.92 2.88
CA ILE A 353 -5.03 16.19 2.17
C ILE A 353 -6.53 16.48 2.04
N SER A 354 -7.02 17.49 2.76
CA SER A 354 -8.42 17.90 2.78
C SER A 354 -8.80 18.85 1.63
N GLU A 355 -10.10 18.92 1.31
CA GLU A 355 -10.62 19.92 0.35
C GLU A 355 -10.29 21.36 0.78
N VAL A 356 -10.30 21.64 2.08
CA VAL A 356 -9.98 22.97 2.62
C VAL A 356 -8.52 23.34 2.37
N GLU A 357 -7.60 22.36 2.43
CA GLU A 357 -6.20 22.57 2.08
C GLU A 357 -6.03 22.78 0.58
N MET A 358 -6.74 22.03 -0.25
CA MET A 358 -6.76 22.25 -1.70
C MET A 358 -7.27 23.64 -2.04
N ASP A 359 -8.35 24.12 -1.41
CA ASP A 359 -8.88 25.48 -1.62
C ASP A 359 -7.85 26.55 -1.28
N LYS A 360 -7.13 26.39 -0.16
CA LYS A 360 -6.03 27.30 0.22
C LYS A 360 -4.91 27.27 -0.80
N TYR A 361 -4.55 26.09 -1.31
CA TYR A 361 -3.48 25.95 -2.28
C TYR A 361 -3.84 26.58 -3.63
N VAL A 362 -5.07 26.37 -4.11
CA VAL A 362 -5.62 27.04 -5.30
C VAL A 362 -5.54 28.56 -5.15
N LYS A 363 -5.96 29.10 -4.00
CA LYS A 363 -5.88 30.54 -3.70
C LYS A 363 -4.44 31.05 -3.63
N TYR A 364 -3.53 30.27 -3.04
CA TYR A 364 -2.09 30.60 -2.98
C TYR A 364 -1.46 30.71 -4.37
N LEU A 365 -1.83 29.81 -5.29
CA LEU A 365 -1.35 29.83 -6.68
C LEU A 365 -2.01 30.93 -7.55
N GLY A 366 -3.01 31.64 -7.03
CA GLY A 366 -3.73 32.68 -7.79
C GLY A 366 -4.55 32.12 -8.94
N ILE A 367 -5.09 30.91 -8.82
CA ILE A 367 -5.96 30.30 -9.84
C ILE A 367 -7.40 30.75 -9.57
N TYR A 368 -7.97 31.47 -10.54
CA TYR A 368 -9.33 32.03 -10.49
C TYR A 368 -10.28 31.40 -11.53
N GLU A 369 -9.88 30.28 -12.13
CA GLU A 369 -10.67 29.60 -13.15
C GLU A 369 -11.91 28.89 -12.59
N ASP A 370 -12.94 28.77 -13.43
CA ASP A 370 -14.13 28.01 -13.10
C ASP A 370 -13.81 26.52 -12.91
N THR A 371 -14.28 25.97 -11.80
CA THR A 371 -14.29 24.51 -11.62
C THR A 371 -15.36 23.90 -12.52
N GLU A 372 -15.21 22.62 -12.89
CA GLU A 372 -16.22 21.87 -13.67
C GLU A 372 -17.65 21.90 -13.06
N ARG A 373 -17.80 22.37 -11.81
CA ARG A 373 -19.08 22.49 -11.08
C ARG A 373 -19.64 23.92 -10.99
N GLY A 374 -19.02 24.92 -11.62
CA GLY A 374 -19.56 26.28 -11.72
C GLY A 374 -19.66 27.03 -10.40
N VAL A 375 -18.70 26.84 -9.49
CA VAL A 375 -18.66 27.55 -8.20
C VAL A 375 -17.51 28.57 -8.21
N TYR A 376 -17.87 29.84 -8.08
CA TYR A 376 -16.93 30.96 -7.88
C TYR A 376 -16.15 30.75 -6.57
N LEU A 377 -14.82 30.86 -6.65
CA LEU A 377 -13.97 31.04 -5.48
C LEU A 377 -13.78 32.55 -5.26
N ASP A 378 -14.71 33.19 -4.55
CA ASP A 378 -14.48 34.50 -3.92
C ASP A 378 -13.54 34.35 -2.70
#